data_AF-A0A2R6G048-F1
#
_entry.id   AF-A0A2R6G048-F1
#
_cell.length_a   1.000
_cell.length_b   1.000
_cell.length_c   1.000
_cell.angle_alpha   90.00
_cell.angle_beta   90.00
_cell.angle_gamma   90.00
#
_symmetry.space_group_name_H-M   'P 1'
#
loop_
_entity.id
_entity.type
_entity.pdbx_description
1 polymer ?
#
loop_
_entity_poly.entity_id
_entity_poly.type
_entity_poly.pdbx_seq_one_letter_code
_entity_poly.pdbx_strand_id
1 'polypeptide(L)'
;MRKPSVECALLAAMIAKHKWGSPIDREHLLAISAIEPNDFPDAREVFETLRSATYITNRGNRGIELDSSEFGALADVLYHDCRWEPFEIRSRLKHYEGWDAHEWA
;
A
#
# COMPACT_ATOMS: atom_id res chain seq x y z
N MET A 1 -12.14 10.86 12.30
CA MET A 1 -11.67 10.10 11.12
C MET A 1 -12.24 8.70 11.21
N ARG A 2 -12.80 8.16 10.12
CA ARG A 2 -13.26 6.76 10.09
C ARG A 2 -12.01 5.86 10.08
N LYS A 3 -12.02 4.74 10.81
CA LYS A 3 -10.92 3.77 10.79
C LYS A 3 -10.65 3.37 9.32
N PRO A 4 -9.42 3.45 8.82
CA PRO A 4 -9.09 2.97 7.48
C PRO A 4 -9.39 1.47 7.38
N SER A 5 -9.69 0.97 6.17
CA SER A 5 -9.76 -0.48 5.97
C SER A 5 -8.40 -1.10 6.31
N VAL A 6 -8.41 -2.40 6.60
CA VAL A 6 -7.17 -3.15 6.87
C VAL A 6 -6.19 -2.99 5.72
N GLU A 7 -6.66 -3.12 4.47
CA GLU A 7 -5.85 -2.90 3.28
C GLU A 7 -5.20 -1.52 3.24
N CYS A 8 -5.98 -0.47 3.47
CA CYS A 8 -5.46 0.89 3.48
C CYS A 8 -4.46 1.13 4.62
N ALA A 9 -4.63 0.48 5.77
CA ALA A 9 -3.66 0.53 6.85
C ALA A 9 -2.34 -0.18 6.49
N LEU A 10 -2.40 -1.33 5.81
CA LEU A 10 -1.21 -2.02 5.31
C LEU A 10 -0.48 -1.19 4.25
N LEU A 11 -1.20 -0.65 3.26
CA LEU A 11 -0.61 0.19 2.21
C LEU A 11 0.02 1.46 2.80
N ALA A 12 -0.67 2.12 3.73
CA ALA A 12 -0.13 3.28 4.44
C ALA A 12 1.19 2.94 5.16
N ALA A 13 1.28 1.76 5.79
CA ALA A 13 2.50 1.33 6.46
C ALA A 13 3.63 1.04 5.47
N MET A 14 3.35 0.38 4.34
CA MET A 14 4.33 0.16 3.27
C MET A 14 4.88 1.49 2.76
N ILE A 15 4.02 2.47 2.45
CA ILE A 15 4.42 3.79 1.95
C ILE A 15 5.21 4.60 2.99
N ALA A 16 4.82 4.53 4.27
CA ALA A 16 5.40 5.37 5.32
C ALA A 16 6.72 4.82 5.90
N LYS A 17 6.84 3.49 6.00
CA LYS A 17 7.91 2.83 6.77
C LYS A 17 8.85 2.01 5.90
N HIS A 18 8.43 1.66 4.70
CA HIS A 18 9.22 0.83 3.82
C HIS A 18 9.89 1.69 2.75
N LYS A 19 11.24 1.68 2.72
CA LYS A 19 11.99 2.35 1.66
C LYS A 19 11.63 1.65 0.36
N TRP A 20 11.14 2.42 -0.62
CA TRP A 20 10.85 1.97 -1.99
C TRP A 20 11.78 0.83 -2.43
N GLY A 21 11.23 -0.38 -2.57
CA GLY A 21 11.95 -1.52 -3.16
C GLY A 21 12.81 -2.36 -2.22
N SER A 22 12.55 -2.43 -0.91
CA SER A 22 12.88 -3.69 -0.20
C SER A 22 11.62 -4.49 0.14
N PRO A 23 11.72 -5.81 0.28
CA PRO A 23 10.58 -6.62 0.68
C PRO A 23 10.22 -6.41 2.16
N ILE A 24 8.93 -6.51 2.48
CA ILE A 24 8.42 -6.68 3.85
C ILE A 24 7.62 -7.96 3.96
N ASP A 25 7.96 -8.78 4.96
CA ASP A 25 7.20 -9.98 5.28
C ASP A 25 5.88 -9.63 6.00
N ARG A 26 4.98 -10.61 6.04
CA ARG A 26 3.62 -10.46 6.57
C ARG A 26 3.61 -10.04 8.04
N GLU A 27 4.37 -10.73 8.89
CA GLU A 27 4.31 -10.49 10.32
C GLU A 27 4.90 -9.12 10.67
N HIS A 28 5.97 -8.72 9.99
CA HIS A 28 6.52 -7.38 10.12
C HIS A 28 5.54 -6.32 9.63
N LEU A 29 4.90 -6.49 8.47
CA LEU A 29 3.93 -5.52 7.95
C LEU A 29 2.73 -5.35 8.90
N LEU A 30 2.16 -6.45 9.39
CA LEU A 30 1.07 -6.42 10.36
C LEU A 30 1.48 -5.71 11.66
N ALA A 31 2.70 -5.95 12.15
CA ALA A 31 3.20 -5.36 13.40
C ALA A 31 3.41 -3.83 13.34
N ILE A 32 3.69 -3.28 12.15
CA ILE A 32 3.91 -1.83 11.97
C ILE A 32 2.68 -1.09 11.45
N SER A 33 1.62 -1.83 11.09
CA SER A 33 0.39 -1.26 10.53
C SER A 33 -0.54 -0.77 11.64
N ALA A 34 -1.29 0.29 11.35
CA ALA A 34 -2.26 0.87 12.28
C ALA A 34 -3.57 0.06 12.33
N ILE A 35 -3.48 -1.21 12.69
CA ILE A 35 -4.61 -2.16 12.81
C ILE A 35 -4.70 -2.69 14.24
N GLU A 36 -5.90 -3.10 14.66
CA GLU A 36 -6.11 -3.64 16.00
C GLU A 36 -5.80 -5.15 16.02
N PRO A 37 -5.44 -5.73 17.18
CA PRO A 37 -5.15 -7.17 17.28
C PRO A 37 -6.30 -8.06 16.79
N ASN A 38 -7.55 -7.60 16.93
CA ASN A 38 -8.74 -8.31 16.45
C ASN A 38 -8.83 -8.36 14.91
N ASP A 39 -8.17 -7.44 14.20
CA ASP A 39 -8.13 -7.40 12.74
C ASP A 39 -7.01 -8.28 12.16
N PHE A 40 -6.16 -8.91 12.99
CA PHE A 40 -5.02 -9.69 12.51
C PHE A 40 -5.40 -10.86 11.60
N PRO A 41 -6.51 -11.62 11.82
CA PRO A 41 -6.98 -12.62 10.86
C PRO A 41 -7.24 -12.00 9.48
N ASP A 42 -8.04 -10.94 9.42
CA ASP A 42 -8.37 -10.22 8.18
C ASP A 42 -7.11 -9.65 7.52
N ALA A 43 -6.18 -9.11 8.31
CA ALA A 43 -4.92 -8.57 7.79
C ALA A 43 -4.03 -9.63 7.15
N ARG A 44 -4.09 -10.88 7.62
CA ARG A 44 -3.38 -11.99 6.95
C ARG A 44 -4.01 -12.30 5.61
N GLU A 45 -5.34 -12.30 5.51
CA GLU A 45 -6.04 -12.53 4.23
C GLU A 45 -5.77 -11.40 3.24
N VAL A 46 -5.89 -10.15 3.70
CA VAL A 46 -5.58 -8.96 2.89
C VAL A 46 -4.12 -8.96 2.43
N PHE A 47 -3.18 -9.40 3.26
CA PHE A 47 -1.78 -9.57 2.84
C PHE A 47 -1.66 -10.53 1.66
N GLU A 48 -2.36 -11.67 1.70
CA GLU A 48 -2.34 -12.63 0.59
C GLU A 48 -3.00 -12.05 -0.68
N THR A 49 -4.05 -11.23 -0.54
CA THR A 49 -4.63 -10.48 -1.67
C THR A 49 -3.63 -9.48 -2.26
N LEU A 50 -2.93 -8.72 -1.42
CA LEU A 50 -1.92 -7.75 -1.85
C LEU A 50 -0.78 -8.41 -2.63
N ARG A 51 -0.43 -9.67 -2.34
CA ARG A 51 0.59 -10.41 -3.11
C ARG A 51 0.23 -10.61 -4.59
N SER A 52 -1.02 -10.40 -4.95
CA SER A 52 -1.54 -10.50 -6.32
C SER A 52 -1.90 -9.14 -6.92
N ALA A 53 -1.75 -8.03 -6.18
CA ALA A 53 -2.02 -6.70 -6.68
C ALA A 53 -0.97 -6.26 -7.71
N THR A 54 -1.38 -5.54 -8.75
CA THR A 54 -0.50 -5.11 -9.86
C THR A 54 0.58 -4.14 -9.39
N TYR A 55 0.28 -3.31 -8.40
CA TYR A 55 1.23 -2.37 -7.79
C TYR A 55 2.14 -3.00 -6.71
N ILE A 56 2.14 -4.34 -6.60
CA ILE A 56 2.96 -5.09 -5.65
C ILE A 56 3.84 -6.08 -6.40
N THR A 57 5.15 -6.01 -6.13
CA THR A 57 6.07 -7.09 -6.50
C THR A 57 6.10 -8.14 -5.39
N ASN A 58 5.61 -9.34 -5.70
CA ASN A 58 5.72 -10.49 -4.80
C ASN A 58 7.13 -11.12 -4.85
N ARG A 59 7.80 -11.17 -3.70
CA ARG A 59 9.17 -11.69 -3.56
C ARG A 59 9.21 -13.07 -2.87
N GLY A 60 8.11 -13.81 -2.91
CA GLY A 60 8.00 -15.14 -2.32
C GLY A 60 8.10 -15.06 -0.79
N ASN A 61 9.01 -15.85 -0.22
CA ASN A 61 9.25 -15.90 1.23
C ASN A 61 9.89 -14.63 1.80
N ARG A 62 10.43 -13.75 0.94
CA ARG A 62 10.97 -12.46 1.38
C ARG A 62 9.87 -11.43 1.66
N GLY A 63 8.62 -11.71 1.27
CA GLY A 63 7.49 -10.81 1.45
C GLY A 63 7.06 -10.09 0.17
N ILE A 64 6.57 -8.86 0.33
CA ILE A 64 6.07 -8.01 -0.76
C ILE A 64 6.76 -6.64 -0.74
N GLU A 65 6.85 -5.99 -1.90
CA GLU A 65 7.33 -4.61 -2.02
C GLU A 65 6.47 -3.83 -3.01
N LEU A 66 6.43 -2.52 -2.88
CA LEU A 66 5.72 -1.66 -3.83
C LEU A 66 6.43 -1.68 -5.18
N ASP A 67 5.68 -1.88 -6.26
CA ASP A 67 6.20 -1.79 -7.62
C ASP A 67 6.18 -0.34 -8.10
N SER A 68 7.36 0.26 -8.26
CA SER A 68 7.51 1.64 -8.71
C SER A 68 7.09 1.91 -10.14
N SER A 69 7.05 0.88 -10.98
CA SER A 69 6.55 1.01 -12.36
C SER A 69 5.02 1.10 -12.42
N GLU A 70 4.33 0.67 -11.36
CA GLU A 70 2.87 0.55 -11.29
C GLU A 70 2.25 1.52 -10.26
N PHE A 71 2.93 2.62 -9.93
CA PHE A 71 2.42 3.61 -8.96
C PHE A 71 1.14 4.31 -9.40
N GLY A 72 0.77 4.29 -10.68
CA GLY A 72 -0.54 4.76 -11.13
C GLY A 72 -1.67 3.96 -10.48
N ALA A 73 -1.61 2.63 -10.58
CA ALA A 73 -2.61 1.75 -9.96
C ALA A 73 -2.62 1.88 -8.43
N LEU A 74 -1.44 2.06 -7.80
CA LEU A 74 -1.38 2.34 -6.36
C LEU A 74 -2.06 3.67 -6.01
N ALA A 75 -1.83 4.71 -6.80
CA ALA A 75 -2.42 6.02 -6.58
C ALA A 75 -3.95 5.95 -6.64
N ASP A 76 -4.51 5.24 -7.62
CA ASP A 76 -5.97 5.04 -7.77
C ASP A 76 -6.57 4.41 -6.52
N VAL A 77 -5.98 3.32 -6.01
CA VAL A 77 -6.43 2.66 -4.78
C VAL A 77 -6.34 3.60 -3.57
N LEU A 78 -5.24 4.34 -3.44
CA LEU A 78 -5.07 5.28 -2.33
C LEU A 78 -6.13 6.38 -2.36
N TYR A 79 -6.54 6.84 -3.53
CA TYR A 79 -7.54 7.89 -3.68
C TYR A 79 -8.97 7.38 -3.56
N HIS A 80 -9.37 6.40 -4.37
CA HIS A 80 -10.75 5.93 -4.40
C HIS A 80 -11.11 5.12 -3.16
N ASP A 81 -10.23 4.21 -2.74
CA ASP A 81 -10.55 3.26 -1.66
C ASP A 81 -10.06 3.77 -0.30
N CYS A 82 -8.83 4.30 -0.26
CA CYS A 82 -8.25 4.79 0.98
C CYS A 82 -8.58 6.25 1.28
N ARG A 83 -9.16 6.98 0.31
CA ARG A 83 -9.59 8.38 0.46
C ARG A 83 -8.47 9.31 0.90
N TRP A 84 -7.25 9.04 0.42
CA TRP A 84 -6.13 9.95 0.58
C TRP A 84 -6.32 11.16 -0.33
N GLU A 85 -5.90 12.32 0.14
CA GLU A 85 -5.97 13.53 -0.66
C GLU A 85 -4.91 13.50 -1.77
N PRO A 86 -5.19 14.06 -2.98
CA PRO A 86 -4.23 14.04 -4.08
C PRO A 86 -2.87 14.63 -3.72
N PHE A 87 -2.84 15.67 -2.88
CA PHE A 87 -1.57 16.27 -2.43
C PHE A 87 -0.77 15.33 -1.53
N GLU A 88 -1.44 14.53 -0.69
CA GLU A 88 -0.79 13.51 0.15
C GLU A 88 -0.17 12.43 -0.72
N ILE A 89 -0.93 11.93 -1.71
CA ILE A 89 -0.45 10.86 -2.59
C ILE A 89 0.74 11.36 -3.42
N ARG A 90 0.67 12.58 -4.00
CA ARG A 90 1.79 13.20 -4.73
C ARG A 90 3.04 13.38 -3.87
N SER A 91 2.86 13.85 -2.63
CA SER A 91 3.97 14.05 -1.69
C SER A 91 4.64 12.72 -1.31
N ARG A 92 3.84 11.66 -1.14
CA ARG A 92 4.33 10.33 -0.74
C ARG A 92 4.92 9.57 -1.92
N LEU A 93 4.23 9.48 -3.05
CA LEU A 93 4.68 8.81 -4.27
C LEU A 93 5.44 9.77 -5.21
N LYS A 94 6.35 10.60 -4.67
CA LYS A 94 7.04 11.66 -5.44
C LYS A 94 7.90 11.16 -6.61
N HIS A 95 8.22 9.88 -6.64
CA HIS A 95 9.01 9.23 -7.70
C HIS A 95 8.13 8.66 -8.83
N TYR A 96 6.81 8.79 -8.73
CA TYR A 96 5.92 8.41 -9.82
C TYR A 96 6.07 9.40 -10.98
N GLU A 97 6.54 8.93 -12.13
CA GLU A 97 6.79 9.77 -13.32
C GLU A 97 5.51 10.07 -14.12
N GLY A 98 4.38 9.40 -13.82
CA GLY A 98 3.14 9.50 -14.59
C GLY A 98 2.15 10.58 -14.13
N TRP A 99 2.54 11.47 -13.20
CA TRP A 99 1.61 12.43 -12.58
C TRP A 99 0.88 13.34 -13.56
N ASP A 100 1.55 13.78 -14.62
CA ASP A 100 1.00 14.73 -15.58
C ASP A 100 -0.14 14.13 -16.43
N ALA A 101 -0.18 12.79 -16.54
CA ALA A 101 -1.19 12.05 -17.29
C ALA A 101 -2.17 11.27 -16.38
N HIS A 102 -2.01 11.36 -15.05
CA HIS A 102 -2.82 10.61 -14.11
C HIS A 102 -4.15 11.34 -13.84
N GLU A 103 -5.24 10.78 -14.35
CA GLU A 103 -6.60 11.30 -14.19
C GLU A 103 -7.30 10.59 -13.01
N TRP A 104 -7.79 11.37 -12.05
CA TRP A 104 -8.46 10.87 -10.83
C TRP A 104 -10.00 10.90 -10.95
N ALA A 105 -10.51 10.87 -12.19
CA ALA A 105 -11.88 11.26 -12.54
C ALA A 105 -12.93 10.16 -12.29
#